data_AF-A0A7S0BY37-F1
#
_entry.id   AF-A0A7S0BY37-F1
#
_cell.length_a   1.000
_cell.length_b   1.000
_cell.length_c   1.000
_cell.angle_alpha   90.00
_cell.angle_beta   90.00
_cell.angle_gamma   90.00
#
_symmetry.space_group_name_H-M   'P 1'
#
loop_
_entity.id
_entity.type
_entity.pdbx_description
1 polymer ?
#
loop_
_entity_poly.entity_id
_entity_poly.type
_entity_poly.pdbx_seq_one_letter_code
_entity_poly.pdbx_strand_id
1 'polypeptide(L)'
;MRYPYKDPNTQICYGTDDPDFEGWLSKKSTWMKDWRRRYFLLKNSRLFFSESPYSPPHGMIDLSNCTGVNIPKPKSTKRANSFQITTQEIKYLLFADTEGEKHDWMCLIERAISTCSRLYLKEQSCVDFGNNCDG
;
A
#
# COMPACT_ATOMS: atom_id res chain seq x y z
N MET A 1 10.51 -12.94 13.95
CA MET A 1 10.99 -12.49 12.63
C MET A 1 9.88 -12.76 11.63
N ARG A 2 9.47 -11.75 10.87
CA ARG A 2 8.42 -11.86 9.84
C ARG A 2 9.05 -12.34 8.54
N TYR A 3 8.22 -12.94 7.68
CA TYR A 3 8.66 -13.38 6.37
C TYR A 3 8.83 -12.18 5.43
N PRO A 4 9.97 -12.06 4.72
CA PRO A 4 10.12 -11.04 3.70
C PRO A 4 9.11 -11.29 2.57
N TYR A 5 8.70 -10.21 1.90
CA TYR A 5 7.96 -10.32 0.65
C TYR A 5 8.94 -10.36 -0.51
N LYS A 6 8.85 -11.40 -1.34
CA LYS A 6 9.62 -11.48 -2.60
C LYS A 6 8.68 -11.17 -3.76
N ASP A 7 8.95 -10.08 -4.47
CA ASP A 7 8.15 -9.69 -5.62
C ASP A 7 8.32 -10.71 -6.75
N PRO A 8 7.23 -11.32 -7.25
CA PRO A 8 7.32 -12.36 -8.27
C PRO A 8 7.78 -11.82 -9.63
N ASN A 9 7.55 -10.54 -9.92
CA ASN A 9 7.89 -9.91 -11.19
C ASN A 9 9.34 -9.41 -11.21
N THR A 10 9.78 -8.75 -10.13
CA THR A 10 11.11 -8.11 -10.07
C THR A 10 12.17 -8.92 -9.32
N GLN A 11 11.76 -9.98 -8.61
CA GLN A 11 12.61 -10.79 -7.72
C GLN A 11 13.22 -10.04 -6.53
N ILE A 12 12.85 -8.77 -6.32
CA ILE A 12 13.31 -7.96 -5.19
C ILE A 12 12.68 -8.49 -3.89
N CYS A 13 13.50 -8.60 -2.84
CA CYS A 13 13.08 -8.98 -1.51
C CYS A 13 12.90 -7.74 -0.63
N TYR A 14 11.73 -7.61 -0.02
CA TYR A 14 11.37 -6.54 0.90
C TYR A 14 11.22 -7.11 2.31
N GLY A 15 12.04 -6.62 3.26
CA GLY A 15 11.91 -6.99 4.66
C GLY A 15 10.65 -6.40 5.30
N THR A 16 9.89 -7.19 6.04
CA THR A 16 8.58 -6.82 6.61
C THR A 16 8.57 -6.69 8.13
N ASP A 17 9.71 -6.87 8.79
CA ASP A 17 9.88 -6.59 10.23
C ASP A 17 9.68 -5.10 10.53
N ASP A 18 9.35 -4.75 11.77
CA ASP A 18 9.17 -3.36 12.24
C ASP A 18 8.29 -2.49 11.29
N PRO A 19 7.02 -2.88 11.08
CA PRO A 19 6.10 -2.10 10.24
C PRO A 19 5.78 -0.75 10.89
N ASP A 20 5.56 0.28 10.08
CA ASP A 20 5.09 1.61 10.53
C ASP A 20 3.69 1.53 11.12
N PHE A 21 2.87 0.63 10.59
CA PHE A 21 1.54 0.32 11.08
C PHE A 21 1.11 -1.08 10.63
N GLU A 22 0.27 -1.72 11.41
CA GLU A 22 -0.22 -3.06 11.08
C GLU A 22 -1.60 -3.32 11.67
N GLY A 23 -2.34 -4.24 11.04
CA GLY A 23 -3.66 -4.58 11.52
C GLY A 23 -4.49 -5.35 10.51
N TRP A 24 -5.68 -5.76 10.95
CA TRP A 24 -6.61 -6.49 10.10
C TRP A 24 -7.42 -5.55 9.22
N LEU A 25 -7.56 -5.93 7.95
CA LEU A 25 -8.51 -5.34 7.02
C LEU A 25 -9.18 -6.44 6.20
N SER A 26 -10.38 -6.16 5.73
CA SER A 26 -11.03 -7.02 4.74
C SER A 26 -10.89 -6.43 3.35
N LYS A 27 -10.29 -7.19 2.44
CA LYS A 27 -10.03 -6.78 1.06
C LYS A 27 -10.97 -7.48 0.09
N LYS A 28 -11.53 -6.73 -0.86
CA LYS A 28 -12.27 -7.32 -1.98
C LYS A 28 -11.29 -7.99 -2.95
N SER A 29 -11.57 -9.25 -3.27
CA SER A 29 -10.88 -10.03 -4.29
C SER A 29 -11.14 -9.41 -5.66
N THR A 30 -10.08 -9.24 -6.44
CA THR A 30 -10.17 -8.72 -7.81
C THR A 30 -10.83 -9.72 -8.76
N TRP A 31 -10.66 -11.02 -8.53
CA TRP A 31 -11.18 -12.08 -9.39
C TRP A 31 -12.52 -12.63 -8.90
N MET A 32 -12.59 -13.04 -7.64
CA MET A 32 -13.77 -13.72 -7.08
C MET A 32 -14.84 -12.75 -6.59
N LYS A 33 -14.54 -11.44 -6.52
CA LYS A 33 -15.42 -10.37 -5.99
C LYS A 33 -15.85 -10.53 -4.52
N ASP A 34 -15.45 -11.61 -3.85
CA ASP A 34 -15.63 -11.84 -2.42
C ASP A 34 -14.70 -10.99 -1.55
N TRP A 35 -15.06 -10.82 -0.28
CA TRP A 35 -14.24 -10.14 0.71
C TRP A 35 -13.40 -11.15 1.48
N ARG A 36 -12.11 -10.87 1.66
CA ARG A 36 -11.19 -11.74 2.41
C ARG A 36 -10.50 -10.92 3.48
N ARG A 37 -10.54 -11.43 4.72
CA ARG A 37 -9.77 -10.87 5.83
C ARG A 37 -8.29 -11.13 5.59
N ARG A 38 -7.47 -10.09 5.71
CA ARG A 38 -6.02 -10.14 5.51
C ARG A 38 -5.36 -9.28 6.57
N TYR A 39 -4.19 -9.72 7.00
CA TYR A 39 -3.36 -8.93 7.86
C TYR A 39 -2.51 -8.00 7.01
N PHE A 40 -2.58 -6.70 7.24
CA PHE A 40 -1.86 -5.69 6.49
C PHE A 40 -0.69 -5.14 7.29
N LEU A 41 0.40 -4.89 6.58
CA LEU A 41 1.61 -4.25 7.09
C LEU A 41 1.88 -3.02 6.22
N LEU A 42 1.86 -1.83 6.79
CA LEU A 42 2.40 -0.64 6.17
C LEU A 42 3.87 -0.54 6.56
N LYS A 43 4.76 -0.50 5.57
CA LYS A 43 6.17 -0.24 5.79
C LYS A 43 6.74 0.60 4.65
N ASN A 44 7.36 1.72 4.99
CA ASN A 44 7.79 2.75 4.05
C ASN A 44 6.61 3.25 3.21
N SER A 45 6.61 2.96 1.91
CA SER A 45 5.53 3.29 0.97
C SER A 45 4.94 2.02 0.34
N ARG A 46 4.86 0.93 1.10
CA ARG A 46 4.33 -0.35 0.63
C ARG A 46 3.36 -0.93 1.66
N LEU A 47 2.22 -1.42 1.17
CA LEU A 47 1.28 -2.21 1.95
C LEU A 47 1.43 -3.67 1.57
N PHE A 48 1.93 -4.48 2.48
CA PHE A 48 1.96 -5.93 2.33
C PHE A 48 0.71 -6.53 2.95
N PHE A 49 0.21 -7.64 2.39
CA PHE A 49 -0.90 -8.36 2.97
C PHE A 49 -0.69 -9.87 2.96
N SER A 50 -1.11 -10.51 4.03
CA SER A 50 -0.94 -11.94 4.29
C SER A 50 -2.21 -12.54 4.89
N GLU A 51 -2.24 -13.87 5.01
CA GLU A 51 -3.38 -14.58 5.61
C GLU A 51 -3.48 -14.38 7.12
N SER A 52 -2.33 -14.33 7.78
CA SER A 52 -2.17 -14.12 9.22
C SER A 52 -0.93 -13.26 9.51
N PRO A 53 -0.80 -12.68 10.72
CA PRO A 53 0.27 -11.73 11.05
C PRO A 53 1.69 -12.23 10.73
N TYR A 54 1.95 -13.51 10.94
CA TYR A 54 3.27 -14.11 10.77
C TYR A 54 3.37 -15.06 9.58
N SER A 55 2.37 -15.05 8.68
CA SER A 55 2.44 -15.80 7.42
C SER A 55 3.17 -14.99 6.34
N PRO A 56 3.79 -15.66 5.34
CA PRO A 56 4.36 -14.98 4.18
C PRO A 56 3.35 -14.05 3.51
N PRO A 57 3.72 -12.78 3.24
CA PRO A 57 2.88 -11.91 2.43
C PRO A 57 2.75 -12.48 1.03
N HIS A 58 1.52 -12.60 0.55
CA HIS A 58 1.23 -13.09 -0.80
C HIS A 58 0.93 -11.95 -1.79
N GLY A 59 1.03 -10.71 -1.35
CA GLY A 59 0.90 -9.56 -2.23
C GLY A 59 1.32 -8.26 -1.58
N MET A 60 1.50 -7.27 -2.43
CA MET A 60 1.94 -5.94 -2.10
C MET A 60 1.13 -4.93 -2.91
N ILE A 61 0.81 -3.79 -2.29
CA ILE A 61 0.34 -2.59 -2.97
C ILE A 61 1.47 -1.56 -2.86
N ASP A 62 2.04 -1.18 -3.99
CA ASP A 62 3.04 -0.12 -4.05
C ASP A 62 2.36 1.25 -3.98
N LEU A 63 2.59 1.99 -2.89
CA LEU A 63 1.98 3.29 -2.67
C LEU A 63 2.66 4.40 -3.48
N SER A 64 3.83 4.16 -4.06
CA SER A 64 4.47 5.08 -5.01
C SER A 64 3.64 5.28 -6.28
N ASN A 65 2.94 4.22 -6.69
CA ASN A 65 2.07 4.20 -7.87
C ASN A 65 0.60 4.53 -7.54
N CYS A 66 0.32 4.96 -6.30
CA CYS A 66 -1.02 5.34 -5.89
C CYS A 66 -1.37 6.76 -6.32
N THR A 67 -2.56 6.90 -6.88
CA THR A 67 -3.17 8.20 -7.24
C THR A 67 -4.04 8.76 -6.12
N GLY A 68 -4.36 7.94 -5.10
CA GLY A 68 -4.98 8.41 -3.87
C GLY A 68 -5.74 7.33 -3.10
N VAL A 69 -6.18 7.72 -1.91
CA VAL A 69 -7.09 6.95 -1.06
C VAL A 69 -8.34 7.79 -0.77
N ASN A 70 -9.53 7.17 -0.80
CA ASN A 70 -10.79 7.88 -0.65
C ASN A 70 -11.92 6.95 -0.17
N ILE A 71 -13.05 7.56 0.19
CA ILE A 71 -14.29 6.82 0.47
C ILE A 71 -14.88 6.31 -0.85
N PRO A 72 -15.16 5.00 -0.98
CA PRO A 72 -15.69 4.44 -2.21
C PRO A 72 -17.11 4.96 -2.46
N LYS A 73 -17.46 5.10 -3.75
CA LYS A 73 -18.82 5.45 -4.17
C LYS A 73 -19.81 4.38 -3.68
N PRO A 74 -21.07 4.72 -3.34
CA PRO A 74 -22.07 3.76 -2.85
C PRO A 74 -22.33 2.58 -3.80
N LYS A 75 -22.13 2.77 -5.10
CA LYS A 75 -22.22 1.70 -6.12
C LYS A 75 -21.10 0.65 -6.05
N SER A 76 -19.97 0.98 -5.44
CA SER A 76 -18.80 0.10 -5.32
C SER A 76 -18.94 -0.88 -4.16
N THR A 77 -19.47 -0.40 -3.02
CA THR A 77 -19.72 -1.19 -1.81
C THR A 77 -20.72 -0.48 -0.90
N LYS A 78 -21.54 -1.26 -0.18
CA LYS A 78 -22.43 -0.78 0.88
C LYS A 78 -21.90 -1.06 2.28
N ARG A 79 -20.70 -1.64 2.40
CA ARG A 79 -20.11 -1.98 3.69
C ARG A 79 -19.67 -0.70 4.42
N ALA A 80 -20.04 -0.59 5.69
CA ALA A 80 -19.51 0.44 6.57
C ALA A 80 -17.98 0.35 6.65
N ASN A 81 -17.35 1.42 7.11
CA ASN A 81 -15.91 1.50 7.33
C ASN A 81 -15.05 1.18 6.09
N SER A 82 -15.63 1.32 4.89
CA SER A 82 -14.93 1.03 3.64
C SER A 82 -14.10 2.23 3.17
N PHE A 83 -12.96 1.93 2.58
CA PHE A 83 -12.10 2.88 1.88
C PHE A 83 -11.54 2.23 0.60
N GLN A 84 -11.03 3.05 -0.31
CA GLN A 84 -10.49 2.61 -1.59
C GLN A 84 -9.09 3.17 -1.78
N ILE A 85 -8.13 2.30 -2.10
CA ILE A 85 -6.81 2.70 -2.59
C ILE A 85 -6.82 2.58 -4.11
N THR A 86 -6.43 3.64 -4.80
CA THR A 86 -6.38 3.68 -6.27
C THR A 86 -4.92 3.75 -6.71
N THR A 87 -4.49 2.74 -7.46
CA THR A 87 -3.22 2.75 -8.20
C THR A 87 -3.47 3.14 -9.65
N GLN A 88 -2.41 3.35 -10.43
CA GLN A 88 -2.50 3.57 -11.88
C GLN A 88 -3.23 2.42 -12.60
N GLU A 89 -3.07 1.19 -12.12
CA GLU A 89 -3.61 -0.01 -12.78
C GLU A 89 -4.96 -0.44 -12.20
N ILE A 90 -5.06 -0.49 -10.86
CA ILE A 90 -6.19 -1.13 -10.18
C ILE A 90 -6.68 -0.40 -8.94
N LYS A 91 -7.93 -0.67 -8.58
CA LYS A 91 -8.61 -0.17 -7.37
C LYS A 91 -8.76 -1.28 -6.33
N TYR A 92 -8.28 -1.01 -5.13
CA TYR A 92 -8.39 -1.90 -3.99
C TYR A 92 -9.50 -1.40 -3.09
N LEU A 93 -10.58 -2.19 -2.94
CA LEU A 93 -11.62 -1.94 -1.96
C LEU A 93 -11.30 -2.67 -0.66
N LEU A 94 -11.28 -1.91 0.44
CA LEU A 94 -10.94 -2.36 1.78
C LEU A 94 -12.04 -1.91 2.75
N PHE A 95 -12.22 -2.63 3.85
CA PHE A 95 -12.94 -2.12 5.02
C PHE A 95 -12.26 -2.54 6.31
N ALA A 96 -12.36 -1.68 7.32
CA ALA A 96 -11.90 -1.94 8.68
C ALA A 96 -13.05 -2.37 9.60
N ASP A 97 -12.72 -2.97 10.73
CA ASP A 97 -13.74 -3.45 11.68
C ASP A 97 -14.40 -2.25 12.39
N THR A 98 -13.66 -1.16 12.61
CA THR A 98 -14.15 0.09 13.21
C THR A 98 -13.92 1.33 12.34
N GLU A 99 -14.62 2.42 12.67
CA GLU A 99 -14.41 3.71 12.01
C GLU A 99 -13.03 4.31 12.35
N GLY A 100 -12.57 4.15 13.60
CA GLY A 100 -11.24 4.62 14.02
C GLY A 100 -10.13 3.97 13.21
N GLU A 101 -10.15 2.64 13.08
CA GLU A 101 -9.19 1.92 12.25
C GLU A 101 -9.24 2.36 10.78
N LYS A 102 -10.44 2.57 10.21
CA LYS A 102 -10.58 3.12 8.85
C LYS A 102 -9.86 4.46 8.75
N HIS A 103 -10.09 5.37 9.70
CA HIS A 103 -9.49 6.69 9.71
C HIS A 103 -7.97 6.61 9.79
N ASP A 104 -7.43 5.84 10.74
CA ASP A 104 -5.99 5.65 10.93
C ASP A 104 -5.33 5.10 9.66
N TRP A 105 -5.91 4.04 9.08
CA TRP A 105 -5.43 3.47 7.82
C TRP A 105 -5.41 4.49 6.69
N MET A 106 -6.50 5.24 6.49
CA MET A 106 -6.56 6.27 5.45
C MET A 106 -5.49 7.33 5.66
N CYS A 107 -5.38 7.91 6.86
CA CYS A 107 -4.39 8.96 7.14
C CYS A 107 -2.95 8.49 6.97
N LEU A 108 -2.61 7.28 7.44
CA LEU A 108 -1.27 6.73 7.33
C LEU A 108 -0.91 6.41 5.86
N ILE A 109 -1.86 5.92 5.08
CA ILE A 109 -1.68 5.66 3.64
C ILE A 109 -1.49 6.98 2.89
N GLU A 110 -2.31 8.01 3.14
CA GLU A 110 -2.14 9.34 2.53
C GLU A 110 -0.75 9.93 2.81
N ARG A 111 -0.30 9.79 4.06
CA ARG A 111 1.04 10.22 4.47
C ARG A 111 2.14 9.45 3.74
N ALA A 112 1.99 8.14 3.58
CA ALA A 112 2.95 7.29 2.87
C ALA A 112 3.03 7.60 1.37
N ILE A 113 1.89 7.85 0.72
CA ILE A 113 1.82 8.31 -0.69
C ILE A 113 2.54 9.66 -0.85
N SER A 114 2.21 10.62 0.01
CA SER A 114 2.80 11.97 -0.02
C SER A 114 4.31 11.96 0.23
N THR A 115 4.78 11.05 1.10
CA THR A 115 6.22 10.91 1.39
C THR A 115 6.96 10.33 0.20
N CYS A 116 6.38 9.35 -0.50
CA CYS A 116 6.98 8.82 -1.73
C CYS A 116 7.13 9.89 -2.81
N SER A 117 6.09 10.71 -3.02
CA SER A 117 6.14 11.82 -3.98
C SER A 117 7.28 12.80 -3.66
N ARG A 118 7.47 13.15 -2.38
CA ARG A 118 8.56 14.03 -1.95
C ARG A 118 9.95 13.41 -2.10
N LEU A 119 10.11 12.13 -1.79
CA LEU A 119 11.37 11.42 -1.94
C LEU A 119 11.76 11.28 -3.43
N TYR A 120 10.78 11.04 -4.30
CA TYR A 120 10.98 11.00 -5.75
C TYR A 120 11.47 12.35 -6.30
N LEU A 121 10.88 13.47 -5.86
CA LEU A 121 11.36 14.81 -6.22
C LEU A 121 12.79 15.08 -5.71
N LYS A 122 13.13 14.54 -4.55
CA LYS A 122 14.49 14.66 -3.99
C LYS A 122 15.50 13.85 -4.79
N GLU A 123 15.15 12.63 -5.21
CA GLU A 123 16.02 11.77 -6.03
C GLU A 123 16.25 12.31 -7.45
N GLN A 124 15.28 12.99 -8.06
CA GLN A 124 15.50 13.64 -9.36
C GLN A 124 16.47 14.84 -9.24
N SER A 125 16.40 15.61 -8.16
CA SER A 125 17.28 16.78 -7.98
C SER A 125 18.78 16.46 -7.77
N CYS A 126 19.14 15.22 -7.45
CA CYS A 126 20.55 14.80 -7.32
C CYS A 126 21.16 14.19 -8.59
N VAL A 127 20.39 14.02 -9.68
CA VAL A 127 20.89 13.42 -10.94
C VAL A 127 21.36 14.48 -11.95
N ASP A 128 21.07 15.78 -11.73
CA ASP A 128 21.29 16.84 -12.73
C ASP A 128 22.64 17.60 -12.63
N PHE A 129 23.63 17.13 -11.86
CA PHE A 129 24.99 17.71 -11.87
C PHE A 129 26.03 16.66 -12.27
N GLY A 130 25.99 16.24 -13.54
CA GLY A 130 26.99 15.32 -14.05
C GLY A 130 26.88 15.10 -15.55
N ASN A 131 26.87 16.18 -16.35
CA ASN A 131 27.27 16.16 -17.76
C ASN A 131 27.31 17.58 -18.31
N ASN A 132 28.41 18.32 -18.07
CA ASN A 132 28.94 19.26 -19.06
C ASN A 132 30.36 19.74 -18.70
N CYS A 133 31.37 18.91 -18.94
CA CYS A 133 32.74 19.35 -19.12
C CYS A 133 33.44 18.36 -20.07
N ASP A 134 33.51 18.67 -21.36
CA ASP A 134 34.73 18.51 -22.14
C ASP A 134 34.59 19.38 -23.40
N GLY A 135 35.56 20.27 -23.58
CA GLY A 135 35.70 21.18 -24.71
C GLY A 135 36.54 20.60 -25.84
#